data_AF-A0A6A8LRW9-F1
#
_entry.id   AF-A0A6A8LRW9-F1
#
_cell.length_a   1.000
_cell.length_b   1.000
_cell.length_c   1.000
_cell.angle_alpha   90.00
_cell.angle_beta   90.00
_cell.angle_gamma   90.00
#
_symmetry.space_group_name_H-M   'P 1'
#
loop_
_entity.id
_entity.type
_entity.pdbx_description
1 polymer ?
#
loop_
_entity_poly.entity_id
_entity_poly.type
_entity_poly.pdbx_seq_one_letter_code
_entity_poly.pdbx_strand_id
1 'polypeptide(L)'
;NFDIGKIKKITNQGNLYYDFDEDIDNARNYAFTNCRKYNSDYQMKGEADRNLILDLLGSYGENFVFKSGFICEFGFNFHVGNNVLIG
;
A
#
# COMPACT_ATOMS: atom_id res chain seq x y z
N ASN A 1 -9.33 -11.48 -6.46
CA ASN A 1 -10.27 -10.50 -5.89
C ASN A 1 -10.48 -10.84 -4.43
N PHE A 2 -9.86 -10.08 -3.53
CA PHE A 2 -10.08 -10.14 -2.09
C PHE A 2 -10.93 -8.94 -1.67
N ASP A 3 -11.65 -9.04 -0.56
CA ASP A 3 -12.48 -7.94 -0.02
C ASP A 3 -11.70 -7.13 1.02
N ILE A 4 -11.26 -5.92 0.65
CA ILE A 4 -10.57 -4.98 1.55
C ILE A 4 -11.41 -4.65 2.79
N GLY A 5 -12.75 -4.57 2.67
CA GLY A 5 -13.65 -4.31 3.78
C GLY A 5 -13.64 -5.45 4.81
N LYS A 6 -13.62 -6.70 4.34
CA LYS A 6 -13.44 -7.89 5.19
C LYS A 6 -12.09 -7.86 5.89
N ILE A 7 -11.00 -7.62 5.15
CA ILE A 7 -9.64 -7.61 5.70
C ILE A 7 -9.49 -6.54 6.78
N LYS A 8 -9.95 -5.30 6.52
CA LYS A 8 -9.95 -4.21 7.51
C LYS A 8 -10.65 -4.59 8.81
N LYS A 9 -11.80 -5.26 8.74
CA LYS A 9 -12.53 -5.71 9.93
C LYS A 9 -11.72 -6.71 10.76
N ILE A 10 -10.97 -7.60 10.10
CA ILE A 10 -10.16 -8.61 10.76
C ILE A 10 -8.87 -8.01 11.35
N THR A 11 -8.16 -7.17 10.57
CA THR A 11 -6.83 -6.68 10.95
C THR A 11 -6.87 -5.48 11.87
N ASN A 12 -7.94 -4.67 11.85
CA ASN A 12 -8.04 -3.44 12.66
C ASN A 12 -8.84 -3.62 13.96
N GLN A 13 -9.27 -4.83 14.32
CA GLN A 13 -10.07 -5.07 15.53
C GLN A 13 -9.26 -5.08 16.84
N GLY A 14 -7.92 -5.03 16.78
CA GLY A 14 -7.04 -5.04 17.96
C GLY A 14 -6.87 -6.40 18.64
N ASN A 15 -7.45 -7.48 18.09
CA ASN A 15 -7.31 -8.85 18.55
C ASN A 15 -6.33 -9.63 17.67
N LEU A 16 -5.82 -10.75 18.19
CA LEU A 16 -5.11 -11.73 17.36
C LEU A 16 -6.01 -12.21 16.22
N TYR A 17 -5.42 -12.36 15.04
CA TYR A 17 -6.09 -12.90 13.86
C TYR A 17 -5.16 -13.89 13.15
N TYR A 18 -5.73 -14.73 12.27
CA TYR A 18 -4.96 -15.70 11.50
C TYR A 18 -4.41 -15.05 10.23
N ASP A 19 -3.11 -14.74 10.25
CA ASP A 19 -2.44 -13.95 9.20
C ASP A 19 -2.25 -14.70 7.87
N PHE A 20 -2.45 -16.02 7.88
CA PHE A 20 -2.43 -16.90 6.70
C PHE A 20 -3.83 -17.15 6.11
N ASP A 21 -4.85 -16.40 6.53
CA ASP A 21 -6.13 -16.38 5.81
C ASP A 21 -5.89 -15.96 4.36
N GLU A 22 -6.50 -16.68 3.42
CA GLU A 22 -6.26 -16.51 1.98
C GLU A 22 -6.54 -15.08 1.49
N ASP A 23 -7.60 -14.42 2.00
CA ASP A 23 -7.90 -13.05 1.60
C ASP A 23 -6.86 -12.06 2.13
N ILE A 24 -6.35 -12.29 3.34
CA ILE A 24 -5.31 -11.47 3.95
C ILE A 24 -3.99 -11.63 3.20
N ASP A 25 -3.59 -12.87 2.90
CA ASP A 25 -2.38 -13.14 2.14
C ASP A 25 -2.46 -12.56 0.72
N ASN A 26 -3.60 -12.71 0.04
CA ASN A 26 -3.82 -12.13 -1.27
C ASN A 26 -3.72 -10.59 -1.26
N ALA A 27 -4.26 -9.93 -0.24
CA ALA A 27 -4.15 -8.49 -0.09
C ALA A 27 -2.73 -8.02 0.17
N ARG A 28 -1.99 -8.75 1.02
CA ARG A 28 -0.58 -8.49 1.30
C ARG A 28 0.26 -8.62 0.03
N ASN A 29 0.06 -9.70 -0.71
CA ASN A 29 0.77 -9.98 -1.95
C ASN A 29 0.48 -8.92 -3.03
N TYR A 30 -0.76 -8.44 -3.12
CA TYR A 30 -1.13 -7.35 -4.02
C TYR A 30 -0.39 -6.06 -3.71
N ALA A 31 -0.44 -5.59 -2.45
CA ALA A 31 0.24 -4.38 -2.03
C ALA A 31 1.76 -4.48 -2.21
N PHE A 32 2.34 -5.62 -1.85
CA PHE A 32 3.76 -5.88 -2.00
C PHE A 32 4.23 -5.87 -3.46
N THR A 33 3.45 -6.48 -4.35
CA THR A 33 3.73 -6.52 -5.80
C THR A 33 3.69 -5.11 -6.40
N ASN A 34 2.67 -4.33 -6.06
CA ASN A 34 2.54 -2.95 -6.51
C ASN A 34 3.69 -2.05 -6.01
N CYS A 35 4.05 -2.17 -4.72
CA CYS A 35 5.18 -1.42 -4.16
C CYS A 35 6.50 -1.80 -4.84
N ARG A 36 6.76 -3.10 -5.06
CA ARG A 36 7.97 -3.55 -5.78
C ARG A 36 8.02 -3.03 -7.21
N LYS A 37 6.90 -3.07 -7.92
CA LYS A 37 6.81 -2.53 -9.28
C LYS A 37 7.09 -1.02 -9.29
N TYR A 38 6.43 -0.27 -8.40
CA TYR A 38 6.65 1.16 -8.24
C TYR A 38 8.12 1.48 -7.99
N ASN A 39 8.72 0.80 -7.01
CA ASN A 39 10.13 1.00 -6.64
C ASN A 39 11.08 0.67 -7.80
N SER A 40 10.85 -0.43 -8.51
CA SER A 40 11.69 -0.81 -9.66
C SER A 40 11.57 0.20 -10.80
N ASP A 41 10.36 0.62 -11.15
CA ASP A 41 10.14 1.61 -12.20
C ASP A 41 10.81 2.95 -11.84
N TYR A 42 10.64 3.41 -10.59
CA TYR A 42 11.24 4.64 -10.10
C TYR A 42 12.77 4.59 -10.09
N GLN A 43 13.36 3.48 -9.64
CA GLN A 43 14.82 3.31 -9.64
C GLN A 43 15.42 3.35 -11.05
N MET A 44 14.71 2.77 -12.03
CA MET A 44 15.20 2.70 -13.40
C MET A 44 15.00 4.00 -14.19
N LYS A 45 13.90 4.72 -13.96
CA LYS A 45 13.45 5.83 -14.81
C LYS A 45 13.43 7.19 -14.11
N GLY A 46 13.58 7.22 -12.79
CA GLY A 46 13.37 8.42 -11.97
C GLY A 46 11.89 8.74 -11.71
N GLU A 47 10.97 7.95 -12.26
CA GLU A 47 9.53 8.07 -12.15
C GLU A 47 8.85 6.71 -12.20
N ALA A 48 7.63 6.61 -11.66
CA ALA A 48 6.82 5.40 -11.70
C ALA A 48 5.34 5.75 -11.79
N ASP A 49 4.54 4.81 -12.31
CA ASP A 49 3.08 4.97 -12.33
C ASP A 49 2.56 5.10 -10.90
N ARG A 50 2.03 6.29 -10.59
CA ARG A 50 1.57 6.67 -9.27
C ARG A 50 0.37 5.83 -8.83
N ASN A 51 -0.43 5.33 -9.77
CA ASN A 51 -1.62 4.53 -9.47
C ASN A 51 -1.28 3.24 -8.71
N LEU A 52 -0.08 2.68 -8.94
CA LEU A 52 0.42 1.52 -8.19
C LEU A 52 0.40 1.73 -6.68
N ILE A 53 0.64 2.96 -6.21
CA ILE A 53 0.59 3.29 -4.79
C ILE A 53 -0.75 3.90 -4.40
N LEU A 54 -1.34 4.76 -5.25
CA LEU A 54 -2.61 5.44 -4.94
C LEU A 54 -3.74 4.47 -4.62
N ASP A 55 -3.83 3.36 -5.36
CA ASP A 55 -4.87 2.35 -5.16
C ASP A 55 -4.75 1.60 -3.82
N LEU A 56 -3.59 1.72 -3.15
CA LEU A 56 -3.34 1.11 -1.85
C LEU A 56 -3.72 2.01 -0.68
N LEU A 57 -3.62 3.35 -0.83
CA LEU A 57 -3.68 4.27 0.29
C LEU A 57 -5.09 4.39 0.89
N GLY A 58 -5.17 4.55 2.21
CA GLY A 58 -6.43 4.84 2.89
C GLY A 58 -6.98 6.23 2.56
N SER A 59 -6.09 7.22 2.43
CA SER A 59 -6.38 8.54 1.87
C SER A 59 -5.08 9.25 1.50
N TYR A 60 -5.18 10.26 0.65
CA TYR A 60 -4.03 11.08 0.28
C TYR A 60 -4.41 12.53 0.01
N GLY A 61 -3.50 13.43 0.39
CA GLY A 61 -3.56 14.85 0.08
C GLY A 61 -2.88 15.22 -1.23
N GLU A 62 -2.65 16.52 -1.42
CA GLU A 62 -1.98 17.09 -2.59
C GLU A 62 -0.46 17.15 -2.41
N ASN A 63 0.28 17.20 -3.52
CA ASN A 63 1.73 17.45 -3.53
C ASN A 63 2.58 16.52 -2.65
N PHE A 64 2.17 15.26 -2.44
CA PHE A 64 3.05 14.28 -1.82
C PHE A 64 3.95 13.60 -2.85
N VAL A 65 5.01 12.94 -2.41
CA VAL A 65 5.91 12.14 -3.24
C VAL A 65 6.43 10.96 -2.43
N PHE A 66 6.35 9.76 -3.03
CA PHE A 66 7.14 8.61 -2.59
C PHE A 66 8.32 8.45 -3.55
N LYS A 67 9.55 8.41 -3.02
CA LYS A 67 10.70 7.91 -3.79
C LYS A 67 10.73 6.38 -3.73
N SER A 68 11.62 5.77 -4.50
CA SER A 68 11.83 4.33 -4.42
C SER A 68 12.20 3.89 -3.00
N GLY A 69 11.64 2.77 -2.56
CA GLY A 69 11.90 2.16 -1.25
C GLY A 69 10.64 2.03 -0.40
N PHE A 70 9.52 2.63 -0.80
CA PHE A 70 8.24 2.48 -0.11
C PHE A 70 7.73 1.04 -0.21
N ILE A 71 7.44 0.42 0.93
CA ILE A 71 6.80 -0.90 1.05
C ILE A 71 5.74 -0.79 2.14
N CYS A 72 4.56 -1.34 1.91
CA CYS A 72 3.51 -1.48 2.91
C CYS A 72 2.90 -2.87 2.88
N GLU A 73 2.33 -3.31 4.01
CA GLU A 73 1.65 -4.60 4.09
C GLU A 73 0.34 -4.60 3.30
N PHE A 74 -0.58 -3.68 3.61
CA PHE A 74 -1.85 -3.55 2.88
C PHE A 74 -2.08 -2.16 2.27
N GLY A 75 -1.41 -1.13 2.79
CA GLY A 75 -1.53 0.27 2.38
C GLY A 75 -2.79 0.99 2.87
N PHE A 76 -3.92 0.30 3.06
CA PHE A 76 -5.22 0.95 3.31
C PHE A 76 -5.35 1.65 4.68
N ASN A 77 -4.38 1.45 5.58
CA ASN A 77 -4.24 2.13 6.87
C ASN A 77 -3.24 3.31 6.80
N PHE A 78 -2.62 3.53 5.64
CA PHE A 78 -1.70 4.64 5.42
C PHE A 78 -2.45 5.83 4.86
N HIS A 79 -2.41 6.94 5.57
CA HIS A 79 -3.06 8.19 5.21
C HIS A 79 -1.98 9.27 5.09
N VAL A 80 -1.82 9.85 3.90
CA VAL A 80 -0.80 10.88 3.64
C VAL A 80 -1.45 12.26 3.50
N GLY A 81 -0.88 13.25 4.16
CA GLY A 81 -1.34 14.63 4.09
C GLY A 81 -0.81 15.40 2.88
N ASN A 82 -1.00 16.72 2.88
CA ASN A 82 -0.47 17.61 1.86
C ASN A 82 1.04 17.82 2.04
N ASN A 83 1.77 18.00 0.93
CA ASN A 83 3.18 18.40 0.91
C ASN A 83 4.14 17.45 1.66
N VAL A 84 3.90 16.14 1.56
CA VAL A 84 4.73 15.11 2.21
C VAL A 84 5.74 14.52 1.23
N LEU A 85 7.02 14.55 1.58
CA LEU A 85 8.08 13.82 0.87
C LEU A 85 8.53 12.63 1.72
N ILE A 86 8.46 11.43 1.15
CA ILE A 86 9.01 10.21 1.75
C ILE A 86 10.03 9.64 0.78
N GLY A 87 11.27 9.41 1.23
CA GLY A 87 12.31 8.82 0.41
C GLY A 87 13.60 8.55 1.15
#